data_AF-A0A7N5JHR4-F1
#
_entry.id   AF-A0A7N5JHR4-F1
#
_cell.length_a   1.000
_cell.length_b   1.000
_cell.length_c   1.000
_cell.angle_alpha   90.00
_cell.angle_beta   90.00
_cell.angle_gamma   90.00
#
_symmetry.space_group_name_H-M   'P 1'
#
loop_
_entity.id
_entity.type
_entity.pdbx_description
1 polymer ?
#
loop_
_entity_poly.entity_id
_entity_poly.type
_entity_poly.pdbx_seq_one_letter_code
_entity_poly.pdbx_strand_id
1 'polypeptide(L)'
;MIPKIEDGNDFGVAVQEKVLERITALKTKAEAFQTTIAKYFLERGDAVAKASKETHVMDYRCLVHERDEAIYREMQTMVLDIRGFYAELYHILSKNLEKLTNPKGEEKPSMY
;
A
#
# COMPACT_ATOMS: atom_id res chain seq x y z
N MET A 1 8.02 -15.41 12.63
CA MET A 1 9.43 -15.74 12.32
C MET A 1 9.43 -16.85 11.30
N ILE A 2 10.21 -16.72 10.22
CA ILE A 2 10.38 -17.81 9.25
C ILE A 2 11.31 -18.86 9.89
N PRO A 3 10.89 -20.13 9.99
CA PRO A 3 11.70 -21.18 10.62
C PRO A 3 12.89 -21.60 9.74
N LYS A 4 13.78 -22.44 10.27
CA LYS A 4 14.86 -23.05 9.48
C LYS A 4 14.26 -23.91 8.36
N ILE A 5 14.97 -23.97 7.23
CA ILE A 5 14.61 -24.84 6.10
C ILE A 5 14.88 -26.28 6.53
N GLU A 6 13.85 -27.11 6.52
CA GLU A 6 13.87 -28.53 6.89
C GLU A 6 13.06 -29.31 5.86
N ASP A 7 13.33 -30.61 5.70
CA ASP A 7 12.61 -31.44 4.74
C ASP A 7 11.27 -31.90 5.34
N GLY A 8 10.16 -31.32 4.87
CA GLY A 8 8.80 -31.67 5.28
C GLY A 8 8.17 -30.73 6.32
N ASN A 9 6.84 -30.86 6.48
CA ASN A 9 6.01 -30.00 7.34
C ASN A 9 6.06 -28.51 6.93
N ASP A 10 6.09 -28.20 5.64
CA ASP A 10 6.28 -26.83 5.11
C ASP A 10 4.99 -26.06 4.87
N PHE A 11 3.83 -26.64 5.16
CA PHE A 11 2.55 -25.97 4.94
C PHE A 11 2.45 -24.64 5.72
N GLY A 12 2.86 -24.62 6.99
CA GLY A 12 2.86 -23.38 7.78
C GLY A 12 3.83 -22.33 7.23
N VAL A 13 4.96 -22.76 6.66
CA VAL A 13 5.94 -21.88 6.01
C VAL A 13 5.34 -21.28 4.73
N ALA A 14 4.67 -22.09 3.90
CA ALA A 14 3.96 -21.61 2.72
C ALA A 14 2.85 -20.59 3.06
N VAL A 15 2.17 -20.76 4.20
CA VAL A 15 1.21 -19.76 4.71
C VAL A 15 1.93 -18.45 5.09
N GLN A 16 3.10 -18.52 5.75
CA GLN A 16 3.90 -17.34 6.06
C GLN A 16 4.35 -16.60 4.79
N GLU A 17 4.83 -17.32 3.79
CA GLU A 17 5.26 -16.76 2.50
C GLU A 17 4.11 -16.05 1.78
N LYS A 18 2.93 -16.68 1.73
CA LYS A 18 1.74 -16.09 1.09
C LYS A 18 1.24 -14.84 1.82
N VAL A 19 1.30 -14.82 3.15
CA VAL A 19 0.98 -13.63 3.94
C VAL A 19 2.00 -12.52 3.69
N LEU A 20 3.29 -12.85 3.63
CA LEU A 20 4.36 -11.89 3.33
C LEU A 20 4.26 -11.30 1.92
N GLU A 21 3.92 -12.13 0.93
CA GLU A 21 3.63 -11.70 -0.43
C GLU A 21 2.50 -10.66 -0.42
N ARG A 22 1.42 -10.94 0.31
CA ARG A 22 0.30 -10.00 0.41
C ARG A 22 0.69 -8.69 1.08
N ILE A 23 1.44 -8.74 2.19
CA ILE A 23 1.95 -7.55 2.88
C ILE A 23 2.82 -6.71 1.93
N THR A 24 3.72 -7.36 1.19
CA THR A 24 4.59 -6.70 0.21
C THR A 24 3.78 -6.03 -0.89
N ALA A 25 2.76 -6.70 -1.43
CA ALA A 25 1.89 -6.13 -2.44
C ALA A 25 1.14 -4.88 -1.94
N LEU A 26 0.64 -4.90 -0.70
CA LEU A 26 -0.02 -3.74 -0.09
C LEU A 26 0.96 -2.60 0.19
N LYS A 27 2.19 -2.92 0.64
CA LYS A 27 3.25 -1.94 0.81
C LYS A 27 3.59 -1.24 -0.50
N THR A 28 3.77 -1.97 -1.60
CA THR A 28 4.06 -1.38 -2.92
C THR A 28 2.95 -0.44 -3.38
N LYS A 29 1.67 -0.78 -3.15
CA LYS A 29 0.54 0.11 -3.44
C LYS A 29 0.61 1.40 -2.60
N ALA A 30 0.90 1.28 -1.31
CA ALA A 30 1.02 2.44 -0.42
C ALA A 30 2.21 3.33 -0.79
N GLU A 31 3.34 2.76 -1.22
CA GLU A 31 4.51 3.51 -1.71
C GLU A 31 4.17 4.30 -2.98
N ALA A 32 3.36 3.73 -3.88
CA ALA A 32 2.93 4.43 -5.09
C ALA A 32 2.13 5.72 -4.80
N PHE A 33 1.42 5.80 -3.67
CA PHE A 33 0.73 7.03 -3.26
C PHE A 33 1.68 8.21 -3.07
N GLN A 34 2.90 7.96 -2.58
CA GLN A 34 3.92 9.01 -2.42
C GLN A 34 4.35 9.57 -3.78
N THR A 35 4.49 8.70 -4.79
CA THR A 35 4.79 9.12 -6.15
C THR A 35 3.68 9.98 -6.75
N THR A 36 2.41 9.62 -6.52
CA THR A 36 1.26 10.43 -6.96
C THR A 36 1.28 11.83 -6.35
N ILE A 37 1.53 11.93 -5.03
CA ILE A 37 1.61 13.23 -4.33
C ILE A 37 2.76 14.08 -4.89
N ALA A 38 3.94 13.49 -5.07
CA ALA A 38 5.10 14.20 -5.64
C ALA A 38 4.82 14.70 -7.07
N LYS A 39 4.17 13.86 -7.88
CA LYS A 39 3.80 14.17 -9.26
C LYS A 39 2.82 15.36 -9.34
N TYR A 40 1.84 15.44 -8.44
CA TYR A 40 0.93 16.58 -8.38
C TYR A 40 1.67 17.93 -8.25
N PHE A 41 2.67 18.02 -7.36
CA PHE A 41 3.42 19.27 -7.20
C PHE A 41 4.17 19.67 -8.46
N LEU A 42 4.78 18.71 -9.16
CA LEU A 42 5.47 18.95 -10.42
C LEU A 42 4.48 19.42 -11.51
N GLU A 43 3.42 18.65 -11.74
CA GLU A 43 2.45 18.94 -12.80
C GLU A 43 1.69 20.25 -12.57
N ARG A 44 1.36 20.55 -11.31
CA ARG A 44 0.73 21.81 -10.95
C ARG A 44 1.69 22.98 -11.16
N GLY A 45 2.95 22.83 -10.77
CA GLY A 45 3.99 23.84 -10.99
C GLY A 45 4.14 24.17 -12.48
N ASP A 46 4.18 23.15 -13.34
CA ASP A 46 4.25 23.30 -14.78
C ASP A 46 2.99 23.99 -15.35
N ALA A 47 1.80 23.61 -14.87
CA ALA A 47 0.54 24.24 -15.29
C ALA A 47 0.51 25.73 -14.93
N VAL A 48 0.92 26.08 -13.70
CA VAL A 48 1.01 27.48 -13.25
C VAL A 48 2.04 28.26 -14.07
N ALA A 49 3.19 27.66 -14.36
CA ALA A 49 4.23 28.29 -15.17
C ALA A 49 3.77 28.57 -16.62
N LYS A 50 2.97 27.67 -17.20
CA LYS A 50 2.36 27.90 -18.52
C LYS A 50 1.30 29.00 -18.46
N ALA A 51 0.43 28.97 -17.45
CA ALA A 51 -0.62 29.97 -17.27
C ALA A 51 -0.08 31.40 -17.05
N SER A 52 1.09 31.53 -16.43
CA SER A 52 1.72 32.84 -16.20
C SER A 52 2.45 33.39 -17.43
N LYS A 53 3.03 32.51 -18.26
CA LYS A 53 3.74 32.89 -19.50
C LYS A 53 2.77 33.17 -20.65
N GLU A 54 1.82 32.27 -20.86
CA GLU A 54 0.85 32.32 -21.96
C GLU A 54 -0.50 32.83 -21.47
N THR A 55 -0.54 34.09 -21.05
CA THR A 55 -1.69 34.67 -20.31
C THR A 55 -3.00 34.70 -21.11
N HIS A 56 -2.92 34.64 -22.44
CA HIS A 56 -4.07 34.60 -23.34
C HIS A 56 -4.69 33.21 -23.47
N VAL A 57 -3.95 32.14 -23.11
CA VAL A 57 -4.43 30.76 -23.18
C VAL A 57 -5.09 30.41 -21.85
N MET A 58 -6.39 30.62 -21.77
CA MET A 58 -7.16 30.40 -20.54
C MET A 58 -7.23 28.92 -20.11
N ASP A 59 -7.04 27.99 -21.05
CA ASP A 59 -7.01 26.56 -20.78
C ASP A 59 -5.92 26.17 -19.76
N TYR A 60 -4.80 26.91 -19.69
CA TYR A 60 -3.79 26.64 -18.68
C TYR A 60 -4.25 27.00 -17.26
N ARG A 61 -5.16 27.96 -17.10
CA ARG A 61 -5.78 28.26 -15.79
C ARG A 61 -6.77 27.18 -15.42
N CYS A 62 -7.59 26.73 -16.38
CA CYS A 62 -8.46 25.57 -16.20
C CYS A 62 -7.65 24.33 -15.79
N LEU A 63 -6.52 24.07 -16.46
CA LEU A 63 -5.64 22.94 -16.13
C LEU A 63 -5.14 22.98 -14.68
N VAL A 64 -4.81 24.15 -14.12
CA VAL A 64 -4.44 24.25 -12.70
C VAL A 64 -5.58 23.79 -11.81
N HIS A 65 -6.81 24.25 -12.08
CA HIS A 65 -8.00 23.84 -11.31
C HIS A 65 -8.31 22.35 -11.47
N GLU A 66 -8.18 21.81 -12.68
CA GLU A 66 -8.38 20.38 -12.93
C GLU A 66 -7.37 19.52 -12.16
N ARG A 67 -6.10 19.95 -12.06
CA ARG A 67 -5.08 19.25 -11.26
C ARG A 67 -5.43 19.28 -9.77
N ASP A 68 -5.92 20.41 -9.28
CA ASP A 68 -6.34 20.59 -7.88
C ASP A 68 -7.53 19.68 -7.55
N GLU A 69 -8.52 19.58 -8.45
CA GLU A 69 -9.65 18.67 -8.25
C GLU A 69 -9.27 17.19 -8.40
N ALA A 70 -8.36 16.86 -9.34
CA ALA A 70 -7.90 15.50 -9.55
C ALA A 70 -7.20 14.96 -8.30
N ILE A 71 -6.24 15.72 -7.74
CA ILE A 71 -5.52 15.27 -6.54
C ILE A 71 -6.44 15.14 -5.33
N TYR A 72 -7.47 16.00 -5.21
CA TYR A 72 -8.45 15.88 -4.12
C TYR A 72 -9.18 14.54 -4.17
N ARG A 73 -9.69 14.14 -5.35
CA ARG A 73 -10.38 12.85 -5.55
C ARG A 73 -9.43 11.67 -5.34
N GLU A 74 -8.19 11.79 -5.81
CA GLU A 74 -7.15 10.78 -5.58
C GLU A 74 -6.83 10.63 -4.08
N MET A 75 -6.65 11.72 -3.34
CA MET A 75 -6.41 11.68 -1.88
C MET A 75 -7.57 11.02 -1.12
N GLN A 76 -8.82 11.31 -1.49
CA GLN A 76 -9.98 10.62 -0.93
C GLN A 76 -9.91 9.11 -1.16
N THR A 77 -9.54 8.70 -2.37
CA THR A 77 -9.39 7.29 -2.73
C THR A 77 -8.24 6.64 -1.94
N MET A 78 -7.09 7.29 -1.84
CA MET A 78 -5.95 6.81 -1.04
C MET A 78 -6.32 6.56 0.42
N VAL A 79 -7.09 7.46 1.04
CA VAL A 79 -7.54 7.27 2.44
C VAL A 79 -8.46 6.06 2.58
N LEU A 80 -9.38 5.87 1.64
CA LEU A 80 -10.26 4.69 1.61
C LEU A 80 -9.45 3.40 1.43
N ASP A 81 -8.45 3.42 0.54
CA ASP A 81 -7.55 2.29 0.30
C ASP A 81 -6.71 1.97 1.53
N ILE A 82 -6.13 2.97 2.21
CA ILE A 82 -5.37 2.77 3.46
C ILE A 82 -6.24 2.09 4.51
N ARG A 83 -7.47 2.56 4.70
CA ARG A 83 -8.44 1.91 5.60
C ARG A 83 -8.70 0.46 5.17
N GLY A 84 -8.87 0.23 3.87
CA GLY A 84 -9.02 -1.10 3.30
C GLY A 84 -7.83 -2.02 3.58
N PHE A 85 -6.60 -1.50 3.44
CA PHE A 85 -5.37 -2.24 3.70
C PHE A 85 -5.29 -2.67 5.16
N TYR A 86 -5.63 -1.80 6.11
CA TYR A 86 -5.66 -2.19 7.53
C TYR A 86 -6.68 -3.30 7.81
N ALA A 87 -7.90 -3.19 7.26
CA ALA A 87 -8.93 -4.21 7.43
C ALA A 87 -8.49 -5.55 6.83
N GLU A 88 -7.88 -5.51 5.64
CA GLU A 88 -7.37 -6.70 4.96
C GLU A 88 -6.19 -7.34 5.72
N LEU A 89 -5.22 -6.54 6.15
CA LEU A 89 -4.08 -7.00 6.95
C LEU A 89 -4.55 -7.65 8.25
N TYR A 90 -5.48 -7.02 8.95
CA TYR A 90 -6.06 -7.59 10.16
C TYR A 90 -6.75 -8.93 9.87
N HIS A 91 -7.54 -9.01 8.80
CA HIS A 91 -8.24 -10.23 8.41
C HIS A 91 -7.26 -11.37 8.11
N ILE A 92 -6.28 -11.15 7.23
CA ILE A 92 -5.34 -12.20 6.82
C ILE A 92 -4.42 -12.63 7.99
N LEU A 93 -3.97 -11.69 8.83
CA LEU A 93 -3.12 -12.01 9.97
C LEU A 93 -3.90 -12.78 11.05
N SER A 94 -5.10 -12.31 11.40
CA SER A 94 -5.91 -12.95 12.45
C SER A 94 -6.34 -14.36 12.07
N LYS A 95 -6.72 -14.60 10.80
CA LYS A 95 -7.11 -15.93 10.32
C LYS A 95 -5.97 -16.93 10.23
N ASN A 96 -4.74 -16.47 10.07
CA ASN A 96 -3.57 -17.33 9.91
C ASN A 96 -2.62 -17.29 11.13
N LEU A 97 -3.04 -16.66 12.24
CA LEU A 97 -2.18 -16.36 13.37
C LEU A 97 -1.43 -17.60 13.90
N GLU A 98 -2.13 -18.72 14.06
CA GLU A 98 -1.52 -19.97 14.54
C GLU A 98 -0.38 -20.44 13.65
N LYS A 99 -0.59 -20.49 12.32
CA LYS A 99 0.44 -20.89 11.35
C LYS A 99 1.55 -19.85 11.20
N LEU A 100 1.26 -18.58 11.46
CA LEU A 100 2.26 -17.51 11.48
C LEU A 100 3.18 -17.60 12.71
N THR A 101 2.64 -17.96 13.87
CA THR A 101 3.38 -18.04 15.14
C THR A 101 4.00 -19.41 15.39
N ASN A 102 3.37 -20.49 14.90
CA ASN A 102 3.81 -21.87 15.08
C ASN A 102 3.70 -22.64 13.75
N PRO A 103 4.52 -22.31 12.74
CA PRO A 103 4.42 -22.87 11.39
C PRO A 103 4.67 -24.38 11.34
N LYS A 104 5.49 -24.90 12.25
CA LYS A 104 5.84 -26.34 12.34
C LYS A 104 5.01 -27.11 13.37
N GLY A 105 4.11 -26.44 14.11
CA GLY A 105 3.25 -27.12 15.08
C GLY A 105 3.99 -27.66 16.31
N GLU A 106 5.08 -27.01 16.72
CA GLU A 106 5.80 -27.36 17.94
C GLU A 106 4.84 -27.28 19.14
N GLU A 107 4.82 -28.31 19.99
CA GLU A 107 4.07 -28.25 21.23
C GLU A 107 4.67 -27.14 22.09
N LYS A 108 3.81 -26.26 22.64
CA LYS A 108 4.26 -25.33 23.66
C LYS A 108 4.84 -26.18 24.80
N PRO A 109 6.05 -25.91 25.30
CA PRO A 109 6.58 -26.65 26.43
C PRO A 109 5.53 -26.61 27.55
N SER A 110 5.24 -27.78 28.13
CA SER A 110 4.39 -27.90 29.32
C SER A 110 4.88 -26.87 30.33
N MET A 111 4.01 -25.92 30.71
CA MET A 111 4.30 -24.96 31.78
C MET A 111 4.10 -25.60 33.16
N TYR A 112 4.51 -26.87 33.29
CA TYR A 112 4.62 -27.67 34.51
C TYR A 112 5.62 -28.80 34.27
#